data_AF-A0A2V8VRF1-F1
#
_entry.id   AF-A0A2V8VRF1-F1
#
_cell.length_a   1.000
_cell.length_b   1.000
_cell.length_c   1.000
_cell.angle_alpha   90.00
_cell.angle_beta   90.00
_cell.angle_gamma   90.00
#
_symmetry.space_group_name_H-M   'P 1'
#
loop_
_entity.id
_entity.type
_entity.pdbx_description
1 polymer ?
#
loop_
_entity_poly.entity_id
_entity_poly.type
_entity_poly.pdbx_seq_one_letter_code
_entity_poly.pdbx_strand_id
1 'polypeptide(L)'
;MRVPRALWVLAALLLSTPFAKADSTTMQFTGVNGANNGVYYVSPYAGTMNYGTSSAQSVVLFCDDINNEVSFNQVWTANVTSLASGNFTSTRYGNASVNTGLSTNPYASSAAVLYQEAAWLVTQFSSHPGDYVNLQYALWNLMSPNNPNAGSYQNSDVESWLQMAGLYYATINPANFLIITNTGPLAYTGQVQEFFVVTTPEPATFLLVLVGVGWMFLFLCRRHPLST
;
A
#
# COMPACT_ATOMS: atom_id res chain seq x y z
N MET A 1 6.83 -24.77 47.59
CA MET A 1 7.26 -23.71 46.65
C MET A 1 6.06 -22.80 46.37
N ARG A 2 6.13 -21.51 46.72
CA ARG A 2 5.03 -20.55 46.47
C ARG A 2 5.19 -19.99 45.06
N VAL A 3 4.31 -20.38 44.14
CA VAL A 3 4.26 -19.76 42.81
C VAL A 3 3.87 -18.29 43.01
N PRO A 4 4.67 -17.31 42.54
CA PRO A 4 4.36 -15.91 42.72
C PRO A 4 3.07 -15.57 41.96
N ARG A 5 2.18 -14.78 42.56
CA ARG A 5 0.89 -14.34 41.97
C ARG A 5 1.06 -13.74 40.56
N ALA A 6 2.23 -13.18 40.26
CA ALA A 6 2.59 -12.67 38.94
C ALA A 6 2.60 -13.75 37.83
N LEU A 7 2.98 -15.00 38.15
CA LEU A 7 2.98 -16.11 37.18
C LEU A 7 1.56 -16.52 36.78
N TRP A 8 0.59 -16.41 37.70
CA TRP A 8 -0.81 -16.68 37.44
C TRP A 8 -1.46 -15.61 36.56
N VAL A 9 -1.08 -14.34 36.74
CA VAL A 9 -1.56 -13.24 35.89
C VAL A 9 -1.00 -13.37 34.47
N LEU A 10 0.28 -13.74 34.32
CA LEU A 10 0.91 -13.96 33.01
C LEU A 10 0.29 -15.15 32.25
N ALA A 11 0.01 -16.25 32.97
CA ALA A 11 -0.65 -17.42 32.40
C ALA A 11 -2.10 -17.15 31.99
N ALA A 12 -2.85 -16.36 32.78
CA ALA A 12 -4.21 -15.95 32.44
C ALA A 12 -4.25 -15.02 31.21
N LEU A 13 -3.23 -14.17 31.02
CA LEU A 13 -3.13 -13.26 29.87
C LEU A 13 -2.84 -14.01 28.55
N LEU A 14 -2.07 -15.10 28.62
CA LEU A 14 -1.76 -15.97 27.47
C LEU A 14 -2.96 -16.84 27.04
N LEU A 15 -3.89 -17.14 27.97
CA LEU A 15 -5.11 -17.89 27.68
C LEU A 15 -6.23 -17.03 27.08
N SER A 16 -6.10 -15.70 27.15
CA SER A 16 -7.06 -14.75 26.56
C SER A 16 -6.68 -14.26 25.16
N THR A 17 -5.63 -14.80 24.53
CA THR A 17 -5.34 -14.44 23.15
C THR A 17 -6.39 -15.08 22.23
N PRO A 18 -7.29 -14.31 21.61
CA PRO A 18 -8.14 -14.88 20.57
C PRO A 18 -7.23 -15.47 19.50
N PHE A 19 -7.62 -16.64 18.97
CA PHE A 19 -7.03 -17.15 17.74
C PHE A 19 -7.24 -16.06 16.69
N ALA A 20 -6.19 -15.30 16.37
CA ALA A 20 -6.24 -14.28 15.35
C ALA A 20 -6.45 -14.99 14.02
N LYS A 21 -7.71 -15.05 13.58
CA LYS A 21 -8.02 -15.37 12.20
C LYS A 21 -7.44 -14.22 11.38
N ALA A 22 -6.64 -14.52 10.36
CA ALA A 22 -6.20 -13.50 9.41
C ALA A 22 -7.46 -12.94 8.74
N ASP A 23 -7.84 -11.74 9.13
CA ASP A 23 -9.04 -11.10 8.63
C ASP A 23 -8.75 -10.57 7.23
N SER A 24 -9.65 -10.88 6.28
CA SER A 24 -9.43 -10.53 4.88
C SER A 24 -9.60 -9.02 4.70
N THR A 25 -8.59 -8.36 4.10
CA THR A 25 -8.70 -6.93 3.80
C THR A 25 -9.67 -6.72 2.64
N THR A 26 -10.62 -5.80 2.80
CA THR A 26 -11.54 -5.40 1.72
C THR A 26 -11.29 -3.96 1.32
N MET A 27 -11.50 -3.70 0.04
CA MET A 27 -11.33 -2.41 -0.60
C MET A 27 -12.63 -2.02 -1.28
N GLN A 28 -12.95 -0.72 -1.25
CA GLN A 28 -14.01 -0.14 -2.06
C GLN A 28 -13.46 1.05 -2.83
N PHE A 29 -13.73 1.09 -4.13
CA PHE A 29 -13.44 2.25 -4.96
C PHE A 29 -14.58 3.27 -4.84
N THR A 30 -14.27 4.48 -4.39
CA THR A 30 -15.29 5.47 -4.01
C THR A 30 -15.29 6.73 -4.88
N GLY A 31 -14.17 7.06 -5.52
CA GLY A 31 -14.00 8.36 -6.13
C GLY A 31 -12.78 8.49 -7.01
N VAL A 32 -12.77 9.53 -7.84
CA VAL A 32 -11.59 10.04 -8.54
C VAL A 32 -11.34 11.45 -8.02
N ASN A 33 -10.12 11.73 -7.56
CA ASN A 33 -9.67 13.06 -7.14
C ASN A 33 -8.66 13.68 -8.12
N GLY A 34 -8.15 12.90 -9.07
CA GLY A 34 -7.21 13.32 -10.08
C GLY A 34 -7.86 13.93 -11.32
N ALA A 35 -7.10 13.98 -12.41
CA ALA A 35 -7.54 14.60 -13.66
C ALA A 35 -8.33 13.64 -14.55
N ASN A 36 -8.98 14.21 -15.56
CA ASN A 36 -9.54 13.47 -16.70
C ASN A 36 -8.94 14.06 -17.98
N ASN A 37 -8.29 13.24 -18.79
CA ASN A 37 -7.65 13.67 -20.05
C ASN A 37 -8.54 13.53 -21.30
N GLY A 38 -9.85 13.30 -21.10
CA GLY A 38 -10.84 13.00 -22.14
C GLY A 38 -10.97 11.51 -22.49
N VAL A 39 -10.07 10.66 -21.98
CA VAL A 39 -10.08 9.21 -22.23
C VAL A 39 -10.12 8.43 -20.92
N TYR A 40 -9.23 8.77 -19.99
CA TYR A 40 -9.11 8.12 -18.69
C TYR A 40 -9.22 9.16 -17.57
N TYR A 41 -9.85 8.72 -16.49
CA TYR A 41 -9.63 9.32 -15.18
C TYR A 41 -8.29 8.82 -14.64
N VAL A 42 -7.44 9.72 -14.16
CA VAL A 42 -6.09 9.41 -13.66
C VAL A 42 -6.00 9.64 -12.15
N SER A 43 -4.97 9.06 -11.52
CA SER A 43 -4.69 9.23 -10.09
C SER A 43 -4.52 10.71 -9.70
N PRO A 44 -4.74 11.06 -8.42
CA PRO A 44 -5.17 10.21 -7.31
C PRO A 44 -6.64 9.78 -7.36
N TYR A 45 -6.95 8.58 -6.90
CA TYR A 45 -8.32 8.12 -6.65
C TYR A 45 -8.61 8.05 -5.15
N ALA A 46 -9.88 7.90 -4.80
CA ALA A 46 -10.35 7.73 -3.43
C ALA A 46 -10.93 6.34 -3.22
N GLY A 47 -10.54 5.69 -2.13
CA GLY A 47 -11.12 4.41 -1.71
C GLY A 47 -11.33 4.33 -0.21
N THR A 48 -11.98 3.26 0.22
CA THR A 48 -12.01 2.84 1.61
C THR A 48 -11.37 1.47 1.76
N MET A 49 -10.55 1.31 2.78
CA MET A 49 -9.86 0.06 3.12
C MET A 49 -10.33 -0.41 4.49
N ASN A 50 -10.71 -1.67 4.59
CA ASN A 50 -11.14 -2.30 5.84
C ASN A 50 -10.26 -3.52 6.14
N TYR A 51 -9.52 -3.46 7.25
CA TYR A 51 -8.67 -4.55 7.74
C TYR A 51 -9.44 -5.55 8.62
N GLY A 52 -10.62 -5.99 8.17
CA GLY A 52 -11.52 -7.00 8.77
C GLY A 52 -12.04 -6.76 10.21
N THR A 53 -11.20 -6.26 11.12
CA THR A 53 -11.50 -5.90 12.52
C THR A 53 -11.39 -4.40 12.81
N SER A 54 -10.80 -3.63 11.91
CA SER A 54 -10.58 -2.18 12.08
C SER A 54 -11.66 -1.38 11.36
N SER A 55 -12.00 -0.20 11.87
CA SER A 55 -12.90 0.73 11.17
C SER A 55 -12.38 1.01 9.75
N ALA A 56 -13.28 1.09 8.77
CA ALA A 56 -12.92 1.42 7.40
C ALA A 56 -12.19 2.77 7.36
N GLN A 57 -11.01 2.79 6.77
CA GLN A 57 -10.18 3.99 6.62
C GLN A 57 -10.30 4.50 5.19
N SER A 58 -10.49 5.81 5.03
CA SER A 58 -10.36 6.46 3.73
C SER A 58 -8.89 6.46 3.31
N VAL A 59 -8.62 6.01 2.08
CA VAL A 59 -7.29 5.92 1.52
C VAL A 59 -7.24 6.61 0.16
N VAL A 60 -6.08 7.19 -0.16
CA VAL A 60 -5.78 7.68 -1.50
C VAL A 60 -5.15 6.53 -2.28
N LEU A 61 -5.68 6.27 -3.47
CA LEU A 61 -5.21 5.19 -4.34
C LEU A 61 -4.49 5.80 -5.55
N PHE A 62 -3.39 5.18 -5.97
CA PHE A 62 -2.71 5.52 -7.21
C PHE A 62 -2.69 4.28 -8.10
N CYS A 63 -3.38 4.33 -9.24
CA CYS A 63 -3.50 3.19 -10.14
C CYS A 63 -2.19 2.96 -10.88
N ASP A 64 -1.61 1.78 -10.73
CA ASP A 64 -0.43 1.35 -11.49
C ASP A 64 -0.81 0.39 -12.64
N ASP A 65 -2.11 0.13 -12.81
CA ASP A 65 -2.62 -0.92 -13.68
C ASP A 65 -3.60 -0.42 -14.75
N ILE A 66 -3.06 -0.13 -15.93
CA ILE A 66 -3.85 0.25 -17.10
C ILE A 66 -4.54 -0.93 -17.79
N ASN A 67 -4.17 -2.18 -17.48
CA ASN A 67 -4.68 -3.35 -18.20
C ASN A 67 -6.03 -3.86 -17.68
N ASN A 68 -6.49 -3.30 -16.57
CA ASN A 68 -7.67 -3.71 -15.84
C ASN A 68 -8.54 -2.50 -15.56
N GLU A 69 -9.76 -2.74 -15.10
CA GLU A 69 -10.72 -1.67 -14.82
C GLU A 69 -11.23 -1.76 -13.38
N VAL A 70 -11.70 -0.63 -12.86
CA VAL A 70 -12.44 -0.55 -11.61
C VAL A 70 -13.70 0.27 -11.84
N SER A 71 -14.80 -0.14 -11.21
CA SER A 71 -16.07 0.59 -11.25
C SER A 71 -16.34 1.34 -9.95
N PHE A 72 -17.09 2.44 -10.04
CA PHE A 72 -17.60 3.16 -8.86
C PHE A 72 -18.36 2.21 -7.92
N ASN A 73 -18.05 2.32 -6.63
CA ASN A 73 -18.58 1.49 -5.56
C ASN A 73 -18.25 0.00 -5.65
N GLN A 74 -17.36 -0.42 -6.56
CA GLN A 74 -16.88 -1.80 -6.61
C GLN A 74 -16.15 -2.13 -5.31
N VAL A 75 -16.53 -3.26 -4.71
CA VAL A 75 -15.90 -3.81 -3.50
C VAL A 75 -15.17 -5.10 -3.87
N TRP A 76 -13.93 -5.26 -3.40
CA TRP A 76 -13.16 -6.49 -3.59
C TRP A 76 -12.33 -6.82 -2.36
N THR A 77 -11.98 -8.09 -2.23
CA THR A 77 -10.99 -8.54 -1.24
C THR A 77 -9.59 -8.39 -1.83
N ALA A 78 -8.66 -7.86 -1.06
CA ALA A 78 -7.31 -7.54 -1.52
C ALA A 78 -6.21 -8.17 -0.66
N ASN A 79 -5.13 -8.58 -1.34
CA ASN A 79 -3.82 -8.78 -0.75
C ASN A 79 -3.16 -7.42 -0.54
N VAL A 80 -2.66 -7.17 0.66
CA VAL A 80 -1.91 -5.96 1.01
C VAL A 80 -0.44 -6.32 1.06
N THR A 81 0.32 -5.90 0.05
CA THR A 81 1.76 -6.17 -0.03
C THR A 81 2.54 -4.91 0.34
N SER A 82 3.32 -4.96 1.42
CA SER A 82 4.23 -3.85 1.73
C SER A 82 5.38 -3.81 0.73
N LEU A 83 5.72 -2.62 0.23
CA LEU A 83 6.89 -2.45 -0.63
C LEU A 83 8.20 -2.80 0.10
N ALA A 84 8.25 -2.62 1.42
CA ALA A 84 9.38 -3.03 2.25
C ALA A 84 9.51 -4.55 2.44
N SER A 85 8.53 -5.36 2.04
CA SER A 85 8.56 -6.81 2.23
C SER A 85 9.60 -7.52 1.38
N GLY A 86 9.96 -6.95 0.22
CA GLY A 86 10.81 -7.61 -0.79
C GLY A 86 10.16 -8.83 -1.45
N ASN A 87 8.90 -9.16 -1.17
CA ASN A 87 8.18 -10.28 -1.76
C ASN A 87 6.94 -9.78 -2.50
N PHE A 88 7.00 -9.86 -3.83
CA PHE A 88 5.95 -9.32 -4.72
C PHE A 88 5.14 -10.41 -5.42
N THR A 89 5.25 -11.66 -4.98
CA THR A 89 4.56 -12.81 -5.60
C THR A 89 3.03 -12.72 -5.57
N SER A 90 2.46 -11.94 -4.64
CA SER A 90 1.02 -11.70 -4.53
C SER A 90 0.55 -10.45 -5.29
N THR A 91 1.46 -9.77 -6.00
CA THR A 91 1.16 -8.57 -6.78
C THR A 91 1.16 -8.89 -8.27
N ARG A 92 0.46 -8.09 -9.08
CA ARG A 92 0.27 -8.36 -10.51
C ARG A 92 1.58 -8.24 -11.28
N TYR A 93 2.29 -7.14 -11.11
CA TYR A 93 3.51 -6.85 -11.86
C TYR A 93 4.78 -7.48 -11.26
N GLY A 94 4.71 -7.97 -10.02
CA GLY A 94 5.82 -8.65 -9.35
C GLY A 94 5.77 -10.18 -9.43
N ASN A 95 4.65 -10.77 -9.85
CA ASN A 95 4.54 -12.20 -10.05
C ASN A 95 5.04 -12.59 -11.44
N ALA A 96 6.15 -13.33 -11.51
CA ALA A 96 6.79 -13.73 -12.77
C ALA A 96 5.92 -14.62 -13.68
N SER A 97 4.94 -15.33 -13.13
CA SER A 97 3.98 -16.12 -13.92
C SER A 97 2.90 -15.26 -14.56
N VAL A 98 2.69 -14.04 -14.06
CA VAL A 98 1.66 -13.10 -14.51
C VAL A 98 2.28 -12.03 -15.40
N ASN A 99 3.32 -11.35 -14.91
CA ASN A 99 4.10 -10.38 -15.66
C ASN A 99 5.34 -11.04 -16.29
N THR A 100 5.11 -11.78 -17.38
CA THR A 100 6.17 -12.46 -18.12
C THR A 100 7.11 -11.52 -18.86
N GLY A 101 6.72 -10.25 -19.03
CA GLY A 101 7.50 -9.21 -19.71
C GLY A 101 8.50 -8.47 -18.82
N LEU A 102 8.56 -8.78 -17.52
CA LEU A 102 9.42 -8.06 -16.57
C LEU A 102 10.92 -8.13 -16.94
N SER A 103 11.40 -9.29 -17.41
CA SER A 103 12.81 -9.47 -17.79
C SER A 103 13.22 -8.66 -19.03
N THR A 104 12.24 -8.21 -19.81
CA THR A 104 12.42 -7.38 -21.01
C THR A 104 11.92 -5.96 -20.81
N ASN A 105 11.56 -5.57 -19.58
CA ASN A 105 11.14 -4.21 -19.28
C ASN A 105 12.34 -3.26 -19.46
N PRO A 106 12.21 -2.18 -20.26
CA PRO A 106 13.32 -1.28 -20.55
C PRO A 106 13.71 -0.36 -19.38
N TYR A 107 12.84 -0.23 -18.38
CA TYR A 107 13.02 0.68 -17.25
C TYR A 107 13.53 -0.06 -16.01
N ALA A 108 12.94 -1.21 -15.68
CA ALA A 108 13.24 -1.94 -14.45
C ALA A 108 13.75 -3.37 -14.68
N SER A 109 14.80 -3.75 -13.96
CA SER A 109 15.44 -5.08 -14.07
C SER A 109 14.88 -6.12 -13.08
N SER A 110 14.03 -5.71 -12.14
CA SER A 110 13.40 -6.60 -11.15
C SER A 110 12.10 -6.01 -10.63
N ALA A 111 11.26 -6.84 -10.01
CA ALA A 111 9.99 -6.39 -9.41
C ALA A 111 10.22 -5.36 -8.29
N ALA A 112 11.32 -5.51 -7.54
CA ALA A 112 11.67 -4.57 -6.47
C ALA A 112 11.98 -3.18 -7.03
N VAL A 113 12.82 -3.10 -8.07
CA VAL A 113 13.15 -1.84 -8.73
C VAL A 113 11.90 -1.24 -9.38
N LEU A 114 11.11 -2.06 -10.08
CA LEU A 114 9.88 -1.63 -10.75
C LEU A 114 8.93 -0.93 -9.78
N TYR A 115 8.61 -1.57 -8.64
CA TYR A 115 7.69 -0.96 -7.68
C TYR A 115 8.32 0.21 -6.90
N GLN A 116 9.64 0.28 -6.75
CA GLN A 116 10.28 1.43 -6.11
C GLN A 116 10.26 2.65 -7.03
N GLU A 117 10.53 2.48 -8.33
CA GLU A 117 10.40 3.54 -9.34
C GLU A 117 8.94 4.03 -9.43
N ALA A 118 7.98 3.10 -9.43
CA ALA A 118 6.56 3.42 -9.38
C ALA A 118 6.17 4.18 -8.11
N ALA A 119 6.64 3.74 -6.94
CA ALA A 119 6.38 4.42 -5.68
C ALA A 119 7.00 5.83 -5.62
N TRP A 120 8.17 6.03 -6.24
CA TRP A 120 8.73 7.37 -6.38
C TRP A 120 7.83 8.27 -7.24
N LEU A 121 7.33 7.78 -8.39
CA LEU A 121 6.36 8.53 -9.21
C LEU A 121 5.10 8.89 -8.39
N VAL A 122 4.60 7.96 -7.58
CA VAL A 122 3.44 8.19 -6.70
C VAL A 122 3.66 9.38 -5.76
N THR A 123 4.87 9.59 -5.22
CA THR A 123 5.15 10.74 -4.36
C THR A 123 5.03 12.09 -5.07
N GLN A 124 5.26 12.11 -6.38
CA GLN A 124 5.29 13.35 -7.17
C GLN A 124 3.90 13.93 -7.43
N PHE A 125 2.84 13.13 -7.37
CA PHE A 125 1.46 13.61 -7.57
C PHE A 125 1.12 14.74 -6.59
N SER A 126 1.49 14.60 -5.32
CA SER A 126 1.11 15.61 -4.31
C SER A 126 1.69 17.01 -4.58
N SER A 127 2.90 17.08 -5.14
CA SER A 127 3.61 18.34 -5.41
C SER A 127 3.45 18.85 -6.84
N HIS A 128 2.90 18.05 -7.76
CA HIS A 128 2.75 18.39 -9.18
C HIS A 128 1.32 18.16 -9.69
N PRO A 129 0.30 18.84 -9.13
CA PRO A 129 -1.10 18.63 -9.53
C PRO A 129 -1.40 19.01 -10.98
N GLY A 130 -0.59 19.90 -11.58
CA GLY A 130 -0.70 20.25 -13.00
C GLY A 130 -0.26 19.14 -13.95
N ASP A 131 0.37 18.08 -13.43
CA ASP A 131 1.05 17.07 -14.24
C ASP A 131 0.54 15.64 -14.00
N TYR A 132 -0.65 15.51 -13.40
CA TYR A 132 -1.27 14.20 -13.12
C TYR A 132 -1.35 13.28 -14.32
N VAL A 133 -1.61 13.83 -15.51
CA VAL A 133 -1.71 13.03 -16.72
C VAL A 133 -0.36 12.44 -17.08
N ASN A 134 0.69 13.24 -17.21
CA ASN A 134 2.00 12.71 -17.59
C ASN A 134 2.58 11.79 -16.50
N LEU A 135 2.40 12.11 -15.21
CA LEU A 135 2.80 11.23 -14.11
C LEU A 135 2.07 9.87 -14.15
N GLN A 136 0.77 9.88 -14.45
CA GLN A 136 -0.01 8.65 -14.58
C GLN A 136 0.45 7.81 -15.76
N TYR A 137 0.71 8.43 -16.91
CA TYR A 137 1.22 7.72 -18.07
C TYR A 137 2.65 7.23 -17.88
N ALA A 138 3.50 7.97 -17.16
CA ALA A 138 4.81 7.48 -16.76
C ALA A 138 4.67 6.23 -15.87
N LEU A 139 3.77 6.27 -14.88
CA LEU A 139 3.50 5.12 -14.02
C LEU A 139 2.98 3.93 -14.84
N TRP A 140 2.02 4.12 -15.73
CA TRP A 140 1.50 3.02 -16.56
C TRP A 140 2.52 2.50 -17.58
N ASN A 141 3.35 3.36 -18.17
CA ASN A 141 4.43 2.95 -19.07
C ASN A 141 5.52 2.17 -18.37
N LEU A 142 5.84 2.54 -17.13
CA LEU A 142 6.77 1.79 -16.30
C LEU A 142 6.28 0.36 -16.07
N MET A 143 5.01 0.20 -15.68
CA MET A 143 4.42 -1.10 -15.33
C MET A 143 4.05 -1.94 -16.55
N SER A 144 3.61 -1.29 -17.64
CA SER A 144 3.08 -1.92 -18.85
C SER A 144 3.59 -1.23 -20.13
N PRO A 145 4.91 -1.30 -20.42
CA PRO A 145 5.52 -0.56 -21.54
C PRO A 145 4.97 -0.97 -22.91
N ASN A 146 4.46 -2.20 -23.04
CA ASN A 146 3.90 -2.73 -24.28
C ASN A 146 2.38 -2.52 -24.40
N ASN A 147 1.72 -1.94 -23.40
CA ASN A 147 0.30 -1.64 -23.50
C ASN A 147 0.10 -0.47 -24.48
N PRO A 148 -0.72 -0.62 -25.54
CA PRO A 148 -0.86 0.41 -26.57
C PRO A 148 -1.50 1.70 -26.03
N ASN A 149 -2.32 1.64 -25.00
CA ASN A 149 -2.95 2.82 -24.40
C ASN A 149 -1.97 3.61 -23.54
N ALA A 150 -1.02 2.95 -22.85
CA ALA A 150 0.06 3.63 -22.12
C ALA A 150 1.19 4.07 -23.06
N GLY A 151 1.68 3.13 -23.88
CA GLY A 151 2.84 3.28 -24.75
C GLY A 151 2.63 4.24 -25.93
N SER A 152 1.38 4.52 -26.33
CA SER A 152 1.12 5.52 -27.38
C SER A 152 1.10 6.96 -26.84
N TYR A 153 1.00 7.15 -25.52
CA TYR A 153 1.10 8.47 -24.88
C TYR A 153 2.55 8.70 -24.44
N GLN A 154 3.45 8.77 -25.42
CA GLN A 154 4.86 9.11 -25.20
C GLN A 154 5.10 10.54 -25.63
N ASN A 155 5.39 11.39 -24.65
CA ASN A 155 5.87 12.74 -24.84
C ASN A 155 7.15 12.94 -24.00
N SER A 156 7.81 14.09 -24.19
CA SER A 156 9.05 14.41 -23.47
C SER A 156 8.90 14.43 -21.95
N ASP A 157 7.73 14.78 -21.44
CA ASP A 157 7.47 14.91 -20.01
C ASP A 157 7.33 13.53 -19.35
N VAL A 158 6.58 12.63 -19.98
CA VAL A 158 6.46 11.22 -19.55
C VAL A 158 7.83 10.54 -19.49
N GLU A 159 8.64 10.73 -20.53
CA GLU A 159 10.00 10.17 -20.58
C GLU A 159 10.91 10.80 -19.51
N SER A 160 10.78 12.10 -19.25
CA SER A 160 11.51 12.78 -18.18
C SER A 160 11.15 12.21 -16.79
N TRP A 161 9.87 11.93 -16.53
CA TRP A 161 9.43 11.30 -15.29
C TRP A 161 9.97 9.88 -15.11
N LEU A 162 9.97 9.07 -16.17
CA LEU A 162 10.54 7.72 -16.16
C LEU A 162 12.04 7.75 -15.85
N GLN A 163 12.78 8.67 -16.46
CA GLN A 163 14.21 8.86 -16.19
C GLN A 163 14.47 9.30 -14.74
N MET A 164 13.69 10.25 -14.23
CA MET A 164 13.82 10.68 -12.84
C MET A 164 13.46 9.56 -11.85
N ALA A 165 12.47 8.72 -12.16
CA ALA A 165 12.13 7.56 -11.35
C ALA A 165 13.33 6.60 -11.24
N GLY A 166 13.96 6.26 -12.37
CA GLY A 166 15.15 5.40 -12.38
C GLY A 166 16.36 5.97 -11.64
N LEU A 167 16.46 7.29 -11.50
CA LEU A 167 17.54 7.94 -10.76
C LEU A 167 17.27 8.10 -9.26
N TYR A 168 16.01 8.35 -8.88
CA TYR A 168 15.67 8.81 -7.53
C TYR A 168 14.81 7.81 -6.73
N TYR A 169 14.47 6.65 -7.28
CA TYR A 169 13.65 5.66 -6.56
C TYR A 169 14.22 5.27 -5.19
N ALA A 170 15.55 5.26 -5.03
CA ALA A 170 16.20 4.91 -3.77
C ALA A 170 16.04 5.97 -2.66
N THR A 171 15.47 7.15 -2.96
CA THR A 171 15.24 8.22 -1.99
C THR A 171 13.98 8.04 -1.15
N ILE A 172 13.06 7.16 -1.58
CA ILE A 172 11.82 6.89 -0.84
C ILE A 172 12.09 5.97 0.35
N ASN A 173 11.16 5.96 1.31
CA ASN A 173 11.09 4.90 2.31
C ASN A 173 10.06 3.84 1.88
N PRO A 174 10.49 2.62 1.48
CA PRO A 174 9.58 1.55 1.07
C PRO A 174 8.51 1.19 2.11
N ALA A 175 8.74 1.45 3.40
CA ALA A 175 7.77 1.15 4.45
C ALA A 175 6.49 2.03 4.36
N ASN A 176 6.55 3.14 3.63
CA ASN A 176 5.43 4.07 3.46
C ASN A 176 4.48 3.66 2.32
N PHE A 177 4.70 2.51 1.67
CA PHE A 177 3.93 2.13 0.49
C PHE A 177 3.36 0.72 0.64
N LEU A 178 2.09 0.60 0.29
CA LEU A 178 1.37 -0.66 0.16
C LEU A 178 0.89 -0.81 -1.28
N ILE A 179 0.98 -2.02 -1.80
CA ILE A 179 0.45 -2.45 -3.10
C ILE A 179 -0.79 -3.28 -2.82
N ILE A 180 -1.91 -2.88 -3.43
CA ILE A 180 -3.24 -3.42 -3.21
C ILE A 180 -3.66 -4.18 -4.46
N THR A 181 -3.61 -5.50 -4.37
CA THR A 181 -3.92 -6.43 -5.47
C THR A 181 -5.11 -7.27 -5.07
N ASN A 182 -6.01 -7.64 -5.98
CA ASN A 182 -7.13 -8.51 -5.62
C ASN A 182 -6.69 -9.91 -5.15
N THR A 183 -7.48 -10.49 -4.25
CA THR A 183 -7.37 -11.91 -3.94
C THR A 183 -7.98 -12.76 -5.06
N GLY A 184 -7.40 -13.93 -5.33
CA GLY A 184 -7.84 -14.84 -6.38
C GLY A 184 -6.68 -15.24 -7.30
N PRO A 185 -6.92 -16.01 -8.38
CA PRO A 185 -5.86 -16.29 -9.34
C PRO A 185 -5.42 -14.96 -9.95
N LEU A 186 -4.14 -14.62 -9.82
CA LEU A 186 -3.61 -13.41 -10.45
C LEU A 186 -3.56 -13.62 -11.97
N ALA A 187 -4.04 -12.62 -12.70
CA ALA A 187 -4.00 -12.57 -14.15
C ALA A 187 -3.58 -11.17 -14.59
N TYR A 188 -2.98 -11.09 -15.78
CA TYR A 188 -2.47 -9.84 -16.32
C TYR A 188 -3.64 -8.89 -16.70
N THR A 189 -4.75 -9.45 -17.18
CA THR A 189 -5.98 -8.71 -17.56
C THR A 189 -7.24 -9.39 -17.01
N GLY A 190 -8.39 -8.71 -17.10
CA GLY A 190 -9.70 -9.24 -16.72
C GLY A 190 -9.97 -9.26 -15.21
N GLN A 191 -9.24 -8.46 -14.44
CA GLN A 191 -9.38 -8.32 -12.99
C GLN A 191 -9.70 -6.88 -12.60
N VAL A 192 -9.79 -6.61 -11.30
CA VAL A 192 -9.80 -5.25 -10.79
C VAL A 192 -8.37 -4.68 -10.80
N GLN A 193 -8.28 -3.37 -11.04
CA GLN A 193 -7.00 -2.63 -11.03
C GLN A 193 -6.20 -2.85 -9.74
N GLU A 194 -4.88 -2.86 -9.89
CA GLU A 194 -3.93 -2.75 -8.78
C GLU A 194 -3.68 -1.28 -8.44
N PHE A 195 -3.41 -1.01 -7.17
CA PHE A 195 -3.22 0.35 -6.66
C PHE A 195 -2.08 0.40 -5.65
N PHE A 196 -1.37 1.52 -5.65
CA PHE A 196 -0.57 1.96 -4.53
C PHE A 196 -1.41 2.72 -3.50
N VAL A 197 -1.10 2.50 -2.23
CA VAL A 197 -1.56 3.31 -1.09
C VAL A 197 -0.33 3.79 -0.33
N VAL A 198 -0.26 5.10 -0.10
CA VAL A 198 0.80 5.69 0.73
C VAL A 198 0.34 5.68 2.19
N THR A 199 1.02 4.91 3.03
CA THR A 199 0.81 4.92 4.47
C THR A 199 1.54 6.12 5.05
N THR A 200 0.79 7.06 5.61
CA THR A 200 1.37 8.06 6.50
C THR A 200 1.49 7.40 7.88
N PRO A 201 2.69 7.33 8.49
CA PRO A 201 2.78 6.83 9.86
C PRO A 201 1.97 7.77 10.73
N GLU A 202 0.88 7.29 11.35
CA GLU A 202 0.10 8.09 12.29
C GLU A 202 0.92 8.26 13.57
N PRO A 203 1.49 9.46 13.87
CA PRO A 203 2.32 9.65 15.06
C PRO A 203 1.52 9.54 16.38
N ALA A 204 0.18 9.59 16.32
CA ALA A 204 -0.68 9.67 17.51
C ALA A 204 -0.84 8.32 18.23
N THR A 205 -0.80 7.19 17.52
CA THR A 205 -1.15 5.88 18.09
C THR A 205 -0.08 5.39 19.05
N PHE A 206 1.20 5.55 18.69
CA PHE A 206 2.31 5.22 19.60
C PHE A 206 2.33 6.12 20.83
N LEU A 207 2.03 7.41 20.68
CA LEU A 207 1.96 8.34 21.80
C LEU A 207 0.84 7.95 22.77
N LEU A 208 -0.34 7.59 22.26
CA LEU A 208 -1.48 7.12 23.06
C LEU A 208 -1.19 5.81 23.79
N VAL A 209 -0.55 4.84 23.12
CA VAL A 209 -0.15 3.59 23.77
C VAL A 209 0.91 3.83 24.84
N LEU A 210 1.94 4.65 24.56
CA LEU A 210 2.99 4.95 25.53
C LEU A 210 2.46 5.71 26.75
N VAL A 211 1.55 6.67 26.54
CA VAL A 211 0.88 7.39 27.63
C VAL A 211 -0.02 6.45 28.44
N GLY A 212 -0.77 5.56 27.78
CA GLY A 212 -1.63 4.58 28.44
C GLY A 212 -0.87 3.56 29.29
N VAL A 213 0.22 2.99 28.75
CA VAL A 213 1.08 2.04 29.47
C VAL A 213 1.84 2.73 30.60
N GLY A 214 2.33 3.97 30.37
CA GLY A 214 2.99 4.77 31.40
C GLY A 214 2.09 5.08 32.59
N TRP A 215 0.82 5.41 32.34
CA TRP A 215 -0.18 5.62 33.40
C TRP A 215 -0.46 4.34 34.19
N MET A 216 -0.60 3.19 33.52
CA MET A 216 -0.88 1.92 34.20
C MET A 216 0.28 1.50 35.12
N PHE A 217 1.53 1.74 34.71
CA PHE A 217 2.71 1.46 35.52
C PHE A 217 2.76 2.34 36.79
N LEU A 218 2.46 3.64 36.66
CA LEU A 218 2.40 4.56 37.79
C LEU A 218 1.32 4.18 38.82
N PHE A 219 0.16 3.70 38.38
CA PHE A 219 -0.90 3.24 39.29
C PHE A 219 -0.55 1.94 40.03
N LEU A 220 0.20 1.03 39.39
CA LEU A 220 0.66 -0.20 40.03
C LEU A 220 1.77 0.08 41.05
N CYS A 221 2.67 1.02 40.78
CA CYS A 221 3.70 1.44 41.73
C CYS A 221 3.14 2.20 42.96
N ARG A 222 2.00 2.89 42.83
CA ARG A 222 1.36 3.62 43.94
C ARG A 222 0.62 2.73 44.95
N ARG A 223 0.49 1.43 44.71
CA ARG A 223 -0.24 0.49 45.60
C ARG A 223 0.61 -0.14 46.71
N HIS A 224 1.85 0.29 46.91
CA HIS A 224 2.62 -0.02 48.11
C HIS A 224 2.64 1.17 49.08
N PRO A 225 1.65 1.33 49.98
CA PRO A 225 1.83 2.18 51.14
C PRO A 225 2.88 1.54 52.06
N LEU A 226 3.85 2.36 52.45
CA LEU A 226 4.78 2.12 53.55
C LEU A 226 3.98 1.72 54.79
N SER A 227 4.16 0.47 55.23
CA SER A 227 3.78 0.03 56.56
C SER A 227 5.01 0.08 57.46
N THR A 228 5.14 1.17 58.21
CA THR A 228 5.70 1.25 59.58
C THR A 228 5.37 2.62 60.14
#